data_AF-A0AAV2QPK3-F1
#
_entry.id   AF-A0AAV2QPK3-F1
#
_cell.length_a   1.000
_cell.length_b   1.000
_cell.length_c   1.000
_cell.angle_alpha   90.00
_cell.angle_beta   90.00
_cell.angle_gamma   90.00
#
_symmetry.space_group_name_H-M   'P 1'
#
loop_
_entity.id
_entity.type
_entity.pdbx_description
1 polymer ?
#
loop_
_entity_poly.entity_id
_entity_poly.type
_entity_poly.pdbx_seq_one_letter_code
_entity_poly.pdbx_strand_id
1 'polypeptide(L)'
;DTDTYDLETDGETGPFNIDFQFKADLTELGVGTHQVLANLSNEVSTAQWNVTVIMLEAIVGIDWDAGFELVEDAPLIPPGGKDENILPANLTVKFMPSVEKGAVSVSYWGLYSEDVLIANTTTADEDLKFTFTEEGLFNITIKAYSEAEGWVEEKNFTYEVLNKVQGMEVTDFNIITPTNKTKHFSASFETLHPLTCLFVNWNDDTLECYGEEALCENKFPKADYIENSSPLTN
;
A
#
# COMPACT_ATOMS: atom_id res chain seq x y z
N ASP A 1 0.15 29.54 47.46
CA ASP A 1 1.22 29.43 48.46
C ASP A 1 2.53 29.86 47.85
N THR A 2 3.02 31.02 48.27
CA THR A 2 4.31 31.58 47.87
C THR A 2 5.36 31.08 48.83
N ASP A 3 6.10 30.04 48.44
CA ASP A 3 7.30 29.62 49.17
C ASP A 3 8.42 30.63 48.90
N THR A 4 8.92 31.21 49.98
CA THR A 4 10.07 32.12 49.97
C THR A 4 11.28 31.29 50.39
N TYR A 5 12.26 31.12 49.50
CA TYR A 5 13.52 30.46 49.81
C TYR A 5 14.58 31.53 50.13
N ASP A 6 15.06 31.54 51.38
CA ASP A 6 16.27 32.26 51.76
C ASP A 6 17.49 31.49 51.26
N LEU A 7 18.26 32.11 50.37
CA LEU A 7 19.56 31.62 49.91
C LEU A 7 20.65 32.25 50.78
N GLU A 8 21.22 31.47 51.71
CA GLU A 8 22.51 31.79 52.33
C GLU A 8 23.62 31.60 51.29
N THR A 9 24.31 32.69 50.95
CA THR A 9 25.43 32.67 50.00
C THR A 9 26.76 32.58 50.73
N ASP A 10 27.32 31.37 50.84
CA ASP A 10 28.73 31.16 51.17
C ASP A 10 29.57 31.20 49.88
N GLY A 11 30.22 32.33 49.64
CA GLY A 11 31.66 32.42 49.34
C GLY A 11 32.31 31.75 48.13
N GLU A 12 31.64 31.00 47.25
CA GLU A 12 32.27 30.43 46.04
C GLU A 12 31.45 30.70 44.77
N THR A 13 31.84 31.71 44.00
CA THR A 13 31.28 31.99 42.67
C THR A 13 31.93 31.08 41.61
N GLY A 14 31.53 29.82 41.61
CA GLY A 14 31.62 28.98 40.40
C GLY A 14 30.48 29.33 39.44
N PRO A 15 30.59 29.02 38.13
CA PRO A 15 29.43 29.06 37.25
C PRO A 15 28.39 28.06 37.78
N PHE A 16 27.26 28.56 38.28
CA PHE A 16 26.12 27.73 38.60
C PHE A 16 25.27 27.59 37.33
N ASN A 17 24.93 26.35 36.96
CA ASN A 17 23.94 26.08 35.92
C ASN A 17 22.58 26.01 36.61
N ILE A 18 21.63 26.83 36.16
CA ILE A 18 20.23 26.64 36.52
C ILE A 18 19.53 25.98 35.32
N ASP A 19 19.08 24.74 35.52
CA ASP A 19 18.22 24.05 34.57
C ASP A 19 16.76 24.40 34.86
N PHE A 20 16.11 25.04 33.90
CA PHE A 20 14.68 25.30 33.94
C PHE A 20 13.98 24.44 32.89
N GLN A 21 12.94 23.72 33.31
CA GLN A 21 12.01 23.04 32.41
C GLN A 21 10.68 23.79 32.42
N PHE A 22 10.20 24.19 31.24
CA PHE A 22 8.84 24.69 31.08
C PHE A 22 8.04 23.72 30.23
N LYS A 23 6.76 23.54 30.56
CA LYS A 23 5.81 22.75 29.78
C LYS A 23 4.83 23.72 29.14
N ALA A 24 4.77 23.72 27.81
CA ALA A 24 3.76 24.43 27.05
C ALA A 24 2.72 23.44 26.55
N ASP A 25 1.44 23.79 26.65
CA ASP A 25 0.38 23.09 25.94
C ASP A 25 0.27 23.68 24.54
N LEU A 26 0.43 22.83 23.52
CA LEU A 26 0.44 23.22 22.12
C LEU A 26 -0.82 22.75 21.38
N THR A 27 -1.85 22.26 22.08
CA THR A 27 -3.08 21.75 21.46
C THR A 27 -3.82 22.77 20.60
N GLU A 28 -3.62 24.07 20.85
CA GLU A 28 -4.24 25.15 20.06
C GLU A 28 -3.40 25.60 18.85
N LEU A 29 -2.16 25.12 18.73
CA LEU A 29 -1.36 25.42 17.54
C LEU A 29 -1.84 24.56 16.37
N GLY A 30 -2.25 25.23 15.29
CA GLY A 30 -2.57 24.55 14.03
C GLY A 30 -1.34 23.87 13.41
N VAL A 31 -1.58 23.01 12.41
CA VAL A 31 -0.52 22.37 11.62
C VAL A 31 0.39 23.42 10.98
N GLY A 32 1.71 23.20 11.02
CA GLY A 32 2.71 24.07 10.40
C GLY A 32 3.94 24.33 11.26
N THR A 33 4.82 25.20 10.76
CA THR A 33 6.05 25.61 11.44
C THR A 33 5.79 26.85 12.29
N HIS A 34 6.03 26.73 13.59
CA HIS A 34 5.86 27.79 14.58
C HIS A 34 7.21 28.20 15.15
N GLN A 35 7.36 29.50 15.42
CA GLN A 35 8.51 30.04 16.11
C GLN A 35 8.11 30.37 17.55
N VAL A 36 8.71 29.67 18.50
CA VAL A 36 8.54 29.93 19.93
C VAL A 36 9.69 30.82 20.38
N LEU A 37 9.32 31.99 20.90
CA LEU A 37 10.24 32.98 21.44
C LEU A 37 10.20 32.93 22.98
N ALA A 38 11.28 32.49 23.60
CA ALA A 38 11.44 32.56 25.05
C ALA A 38 12.36 33.74 25.41
N ASN A 39 11.87 34.63 26.28
CA ASN A 39 12.64 35.76 26.79
C ASN A 39 12.79 35.63 28.31
N LEU A 40 14.02 35.74 28.79
CA LEU A 40 14.33 35.87 30.21
C LEU A 40 14.98 37.22 30.43
N SER A 41 14.44 38.04 31.34
CA SER A 41 15.02 39.33 31.67
C SER A 41 15.06 39.57 33.18
N ASN A 42 16.00 40.42 33.59
CA ASN A 42 16.06 41.03 34.92
C ASN A 42 16.30 42.55 34.78
N GLU A 43 16.60 43.25 35.88
CA GLU A 43 16.79 44.71 35.88
C GLU A 43 17.97 45.20 35.03
N VAL A 44 18.93 44.33 34.69
CA VAL A 44 20.19 44.69 34.03
C VAL A 44 20.50 43.90 32.75
N SER A 45 19.76 42.83 32.46
CA SER A 45 20.02 41.98 31.29
C SER A 45 18.75 41.30 30.74
N THR A 46 18.86 40.92 29.47
CA THR A 46 17.86 40.10 28.75
C THR A 46 18.59 39.01 27.97
N ALA A 47 18.03 37.81 27.97
CA ALA A 47 18.41 36.68 27.14
C ALA A 47 17.20 36.21 26.34
N GLN A 48 17.45 35.79 25.10
CA GLN A 48 16.43 35.39 24.15
C GLN A 48 16.80 34.05 23.53
N TRP A 49 15.83 33.15 23.43
CA TRP A 49 15.94 31.88 22.72
C TRP A 49 14.81 31.75 21.71
N ASN A 50 15.17 31.34 20.49
CA ASN A 50 14.21 31.01 19.45
C ASN A 50 14.23 29.50 19.26
N VAL A 51 13.06 28.87 19.33
CA VAL A 51 12.87 27.45 19.08
C VAL A 51 11.87 27.30 17.95
N THR A 52 12.23 26.50 16.94
CA THR A 52 11.31 26.12 15.87
C THR A 52 10.58 24.85 16.28
N VAL A 53 9.25 24.89 16.24
CA VAL A 53 8.37 23.74 16.50
C VAL A 53 7.60 23.44 15.22
N ILE A 54 7.61 22.18 14.78
CA ILE A 54 6.87 21.73 13.61
C ILE A 54 5.70 20.89 14.12
N MET A 55 4.47 21.37 13.89
CA MET A 55 3.24 20.67 14.20
C MET A 55 2.77 19.95 12.94
N LEU A 56 2.76 18.61 12.97
CA LEU A 56 2.32 17.78 11.85
C LEU A 56 0.88 17.33 12.04
N GLU A 57 0.16 17.12 10.94
CA GLU A 57 -1.18 16.53 10.98
C GLU A 57 -1.07 15.02 11.20
N ALA A 58 -1.88 14.46 12.10
CA ALA A 58 -1.91 13.02 12.34
C ALA A 58 -2.30 12.24 11.07
N ILE A 59 -1.66 11.09 10.87
CA ILE A 59 -1.97 10.20 9.75
C ILE A 59 -3.28 9.46 10.03
N VAL A 60 -4.25 9.56 9.12
CA VAL A 60 -5.56 8.91 9.23
C VAL A 60 -6.03 8.42 7.85
N GLY A 61 -6.71 7.28 7.81
CA GLY A 61 -7.35 6.72 6.63
C GLY A 61 -6.34 6.12 5.67
N ILE A 62 -5.48 5.21 6.14
CA ILE A 62 -4.53 4.51 5.26
C ILE A 62 -5.31 3.53 4.37
N ASP A 63 -5.20 3.71 3.05
CA ASP A 63 -5.75 2.81 2.03
C ASP A 63 -4.74 2.59 0.91
N TRP A 64 -4.93 1.54 0.10
CA TRP A 64 -4.03 1.28 -1.02
C TRP A 64 -4.69 0.51 -2.15
N ASP A 65 -4.22 0.82 -3.35
CA ASP A 65 -4.43 -0.02 -4.52
C ASP A 65 -3.19 -0.90 -4.74
N ALA A 66 -3.40 -2.04 -5.38
CA ALA A 66 -2.32 -2.92 -5.82
C ALA A 66 -2.41 -3.15 -7.33
N GLY A 67 -1.30 -3.49 -7.95
CA GLY A 67 -1.26 -3.89 -9.35
C GLY A 67 0.09 -4.46 -9.72
N PHE A 68 0.19 -5.11 -10.88
CA PHE A 68 1.46 -5.66 -11.37
C PHE A 68 1.66 -5.33 -12.84
N GLU A 69 2.93 -5.25 -13.24
CA GLU A 69 3.34 -4.96 -14.61
C GLU A 69 3.94 -6.23 -15.24
N LEU A 70 3.53 -6.52 -16.48
CA LEU A 70 4.13 -7.61 -17.26
C LEU A 70 5.50 -7.23 -17.83
N VAL A 71 5.70 -5.94 -18.08
CA VAL A 71 6.91 -5.32 -18.61
C VAL A 71 7.05 -3.98 -17.92
N GLU A 72 8.29 -3.57 -17.63
CA GLU A 72 8.58 -2.25 -17.07
C GLU A 72 7.90 -1.14 -17.88
N ASP A 73 7.27 -0.20 -17.19
CA ASP A 73 6.51 0.93 -17.75
C ASP A 73 5.23 0.56 -18.53
N ALA A 74 4.75 -0.68 -18.44
CA ALA A 74 3.42 -1.05 -18.92
C ALA A 74 2.30 -0.52 -17.99
N PRO A 75 1.05 -0.40 -18.47
CA PRO A 75 -0.08 -0.17 -17.59
C PRO A 75 -0.17 -1.24 -16.49
N LEU A 76 -0.45 -0.81 -15.26
CA LEU A 76 -0.68 -1.73 -14.14
C LEU A 76 -1.93 -2.56 -14.40
N ILE A 77 -1.78 -3.87 -14.25
CA ILE A 77 -2.88 -4.82 -14.26
C ILE A 77 -3.34 -4.99 -12.81
N PRO A 78 -4.64 -4.80 -12.51
CA PRO A 78 -5.15 -4.97 -11.15
C PRO A 78 -5.08 -6.44 -10.71
N PRO A 79 -5.14 -6.72 -9.40
CA PRO A 79 -5.29 -8.07 -8.89
C PRO A 79 -6.54 -8.74 -9.47
N GLY A 80 -6.45 -10.06 -9.68
CA GLY A 80 -7.58 -10.85 -10.16
C GLY A 80 -8.57 -11.22 -9.06
N GLY A 81 -9.58 -11.99 -9.45
CA GLY A 81 -10.62 -12.48 -8.54
C GLY A 81 -11.76 -11.48 -8.34
N LYS A 82 -12.88 -11.96 -7.79
CA LYS A 82 -14.09 -11.15 -7.60
C LYS A 82 -13.87 -9.98 -6.61
N ASP A 83 -13.00 -10.19 -5.63
CA ASP A 83 -12.68 -9.23 -4.58
C ASP A 83 -11.32 -8.56 -4.81
N GLU A 84 -10.75 -8.66 -6.02
CA GLU A 84 -9.45 -8.09 -6.39
C GLU A 84 -8.34 -8.44 -5.40
N ASN A 85 -8.31 -9.71 -4.99
CA ASN A 85 -7.44 -10.23 -3.96
C ASN A 85 -6.49 -11.33 -4.44
N ILE A 86 -6.40 -11.57 -5.75
CA ILE A 86 -5.53 -12.60 -6.32
C ILE A 86 -4.32 -11.94 -7.00
N LEU A 87 -3.12 -12.26 -6.56
CA LEU A 87 -1.86 -11.74 -7.09
C LEU A 87 -1.02 -12.84 -7.77
N PRO A 88 -0.22 -12.48 -8.80
CA PRO A 88 0.71 -13.40 -9.42
C PRO A 88 2.00 -13.58 -8.60
N ALA A 89 2.45 -14.82 -8.45
CA ALA A 89 3.80 -15.12 -7.98
C ALA A 89 4.83 -14.77 -9.05
N ASN A 90 6.07 -14.50 -8.62
CA ASN A 90 7.23 -14.21 -9.45
C ASN A 90 7.12 -12.96 -10.34
N LEU A 91 6.12 -12.11 -10.08
CA LEU A 91 6.02 -10.78 -10.65
C LEU A 91 6.11 -9.71 -9.56
N THR A 92 6.63 -8.55 -9.94
CA THR A 92 6.67 -7.38 -9.06
C THR A 92 5.29 -6.77 -8.98
N VAL A 93 4.73 -6.77 -7.78
CA VAL A 93 3.50 -6.08 -7.42
C VAL A 93 3.89 -4.70 -6.91
N LYS A 94 3.24 -3.66 -7.45
CA LYS A 94 3.29 -2.29 -6.94
C LYS A 94 2.07 -2.07 -6.04
N PHE A 95 2.33 -1.55 -4.86
CA PHE A 95 1.33 -1.06 -3.93
C PHE A 95 1.37 0.46 -3.95
N MET A 96 0.21 1.07 -4.10
CA MET A 96 0.03 2.52 -4.22
C MET A 96 -0.73 3.01 -2.98
N PRO A 97 -0.04 3.20 -1.85
CA PRO A 97 -0.68 3.63 -0.63
C PRO A 97 -1.04 5.11 -0.65
N SER A 98 -2.08 5.43 0.10
CA SER A 98 -2.59 6.79 0.28
C SER A 98 -3.11 6.98 1.69
N VAL A 99 -3.30 8.24 2.09
CA VAL A 99 -3.92 8.60 3.37
C VAL A 99 -5.03 9.62 3.14
N GLU A 100 -6.08 9.56 3.93
CA GLU A 100 -7.13 10.59 3.92
C GLU A 100 -6.64 11.92 4.54
N LYS A 101 -5.80 11.84 5.57
CA LYS A 101 -5.20 13.01 6.27
C LYS A 101 -3.76 12.75 6.69
N GLY A 102 -2.99 13.82 6.87
CA GLY A 102 -1.60 13.70 7.30
C GLY A 102 -0.62 13.27 6.21
N ALA A 103 -0.97 13.45 4.93
CA ALA A 103 -0.10 13.05 3.81
C ALA A 103 1.30 13.71 3.86
N VAL A 104 1.36 14.99 4.25
CA VAL A 104 2.61 15.73 4.43
C VAL A 104 3.45 15.23 5.62
N SER A 105 2.85 14.43 6.51
CA SER A 105 3.50 13.87 7.70
C SER A 105 4.11 12.50 7.43
N VAL A 106 3.79 11.87 6.29
CA VAL A 106 4.36 10.59 5.87
C VAL A 106 5.77 10.82 5.35
N SER A 107 6.75 10.12 5.92
CA SER A 107 8.14 10.15 5.47
C SER A 107 8.43 9.02 4.49
N TYR A 108 7.93 7.81 4.76
CA TYR A 108 8.05 6.63 3.89
C TYR A 108 7.01 5.56 4.26
N TRP A 109 6.87 4.56 3.40
CA TRP A 109 5.91 3.48 3.51
C TRP A 109 6.59 2.14 3.81
N GLY A 110 5.90 1.26 4.53
CA GLY A 110 6.35 -0.09 4.82
C GLY A 110 5.28 -1.13 4.49
N LEU A 111 5.67 -2.17 3.77
CA LEU A 111 4.86 -3.35 3.50
C LEU A 111 5.20 -4.43 4.51
N TYR A 112 4.19 -4.94 5.20
CA TYR A 112 4.32 -5.99 6.20
C TYR A 112 3.51 -7.22 5.80
N SER A 113 4.07 -8.39 6.06
CA SER A 113 3.35 -9.67 6.03
C SER A 113 3.46 -10.29 7.41
N GLU A 114 2.33 -10.54 8.07
CA GLU A 114 2.30 -11.11 9.44
C GLU A 114 3.23 -10.37 10.42
N ASP A 115 3.18 -9.03 10.41
CA ASP A 115 4.02 -8.13 11.22
C ASP A 115 5.53 -8.13 10.91
N VAL A 116 5.96 -8.84 9.88
CA VAL A 116 7.35 -8.79 9.38
C VAL A 116 7.43 -7.78 8.24
N LEU A 117 8.35 -6.82 8.34
CA LEU A 117 8.65 -5.88 7.25
C LEU A 117 9.26 -6.63 6.07
N ILE A 118 8.58 -6.61 4.92
CA ILE A 118 9.00 -7.32 3.70
C ILE A 118 9.46 -6.37 2.58
N ALA A 119 9.00 -5.12 2.59
CA ALA A 119 9.48 -4.05 1.71
C ALA A 119 9.25 -2.68 2.34
N ASN A 120 10.03 -1.67 1.95
CA ASN A 120 9.79 -0.28 2.32
C ASN A 120 10.24 0.67 1.21
N THR A 121 9.72 1.89 1.26
CA THR A 121 10.22 3.01 0.46
C THR A 121 11.25 3.81 1.25
N THR A 122 12.00 4.67 0.56
CA THR A 122 12.87 5.66 1.21
C THR A 122 12.21 7.02 1.36
N THR A 123 11.22 7.30 0.51
CA THR A 123 10.41 8.53 0.53
C THR A 123 8.92 8.21 0.35
N ALA A 124 8.04 9.15 0.69
CA ALA A 124 6.60 8.97 0.58
C ALA A 124 6.07 8.92 -0.87
N ASP A 125 6.84 9.48 -1.82
CA ASP A 125 6.48 9.58 -3.24
C ASP A 125 6.93 8.36 -4.07
N GLU A 126 7.67 7.43 -3.47
CA GLU A 126 8.16 6.23 -4.13
C GLU A 126 7.11 5.12 -4.18
N ASP A 127 7.10 4.36 -5.28
CA ASP A 127 6.31 3.14 -5.42
C ASP A 127 6.78 2.07 -4.42
N LEU A 128 5.86 1.53 -3.63
CA LEU A 128 6.13 0.39 -2.75
C LEU A 128 6.04 -0.92 -3.57
N LYS A 129 7.18 -1.56 -3.84
CA LYS A 129 7.25 -2.75 -4.72
C LYS A 129 7.66 -4.01 -3.97
N PHE A 130 7.03 -5.14 -4.30
CA PHE A 130 7.42 -6.45 -3.75
C PHE A 130 7.13 -7.59 -4.74
N THR A 131 7.97 -8.62 -4.71
CA THR A 131 7.81 -9.83 -5.54
C THR A 131 7.60 -11.04 -4.64
N PHE A 132 6.42 -11.64 -4.71
CA PHE A 132 6.13 -12.89 -4.00
C PHE A 132 6.75 -14.07 -4.74
N THR A 133 7.56 -14.89 -4.06
CA THR A 133 8.20 -16.06 -4.69
C THR A 133 7.46 -17.37 -4.41
N GLU A 134 6.56 -17.38 -3.44
CA GLU A 134 5.82 -18.57 -2.99
C GLU A 134 4.32 -18.38 -3.20
N GLU A 135 3.61 -19.48 -3.47
CA GLU A 135 2.13 -19.51 -3.52
C GLU A 135 1.56 -19.59 -2.10
N GLY A 136 0.45 -18.92 -1.84
CA GLY A 136 -0.21 -18.98 -0.53
C GLY A 136 -1.10 -17.78 -0.23
N LEU A 137 -1.65 -17.77 0.97
CA LEU A 137 -2.38 -16.63 1.51
C LEU A 137 -1.43 -15.74 2.30
N PHE A 138 -1.38 -14.46 1.95
CA PHE A 138 -0.52 -13.47 2.60
C PHE A 138 -1.38 -12.38 3.21
N ASN A 139 -1.29 -12.20 4.54
CA ASN A 139 -1.95 -11.10 5.22
C ASN A 139 -1.06 -9.86 5.18
N ILE A 140 -1.38 -8.95 4.26
CA ILE A 140 -0.60 -7.77 3.97
C ILE A 140 -1.13 -6.58 4.76
N THR A 141 -0.21 -5.81 5.34
CA THR A 141 -0.49 -4.55 6.02
C THR A 141 0.46 -3.49 5.48
N ILE A 142 -0.07 -2.35 5.04
CA ILE A 142 0.75 -1.19 4.73
C ILE A 142 0.73 -0.24 5.92
N LYS A 143 1.93 0.19 6.34
CA LYS A 143 2.13 1.15 7.43
C LYS A 143 2.79 2.41 6.88
N ALA A 144 2.39 3.56 7.39
CA ALA A 144 3.02 4.84 7.12
C ALA A 144 3.97 5.18 8.27
N TYR A 145 5.20 5.63 7.97
CA TYR A 145 6.10 6.14 8.99
C TYR A 145 6.05 7.67 9.02
N SER A 146 5.89 8.25 10.21
CA SER A 146 6.08 9.68 10.47
C SER A 146 7.15 9.89 11.53
N GLU A 147 7.95 10.95 11.40
CA GLU A 147 8.90 11.35 12.46
C GLU A 147 8.22 11.68 13.80
N ALA A 148 6.97 12.16 13.76
CA ALA A 148 6.24 12.57 14.96
C ALA A 148 5.51 11.40 15.65
N GLU A 149 5.00 10.43 14.88
CA GLU A 149 4.12 9.37 15.39
C GLU A 149 4.76 7.97 15.35
N GLY A 150 5.86 7.80 14.61
CA GLY A 150 6.42 6.48 14.30
C GLY A 150 5.60 5.77 13.22
N TRP A 151 5.47 4.44 13.35
CA TRP A 151 4.68 3.63 12.42
C TRP A 151 3.19 3.69 12.76
N VAL A 152 2.39 4.09 11.78
CA VAL A 152 0.92 4.15 11.84
C VAL A 152 0.36 3.08 10.91
N GLU A 153 -0.64 2.34 11.38
CA GLU A 153 -1.35 1.29 10.65
C GLU A 153 -2.86 1.40 10.89
N GLU A 154 -3.67 0.89 9.96
CA GLU A 154 -5.13 0.98 10.09
C GLU A 154 -5.86 -0.26 9.57
N LYS A 155 -5.39 -0.86 8.48
CA LYS A 155 -6.08 -1.97 7.82
C LYS A 155 -5.09 -3.03 7.36
N ASN A 156 -5.56 -4.27 7.35
CA ASN A 156 -4.90 -5.38 6.68
C ASN A 156 -5.78 -5.93 5.55
N PHE A 157 -5.15 -6.56 4.57
CA PHE A 157 -5.83 -7.19 3.46
C PHE A 157 -5.14 -8.51 3.13
N THR A 158 -5.93 -9.56 2.93
CA THR A 158 -5.39 -10.88 2.59
C THR A 158 -5.39 -11.08 1.09
N TYR A 159 -4.21 -11.28 0.52
CA TYR A 159 -4.04 -11.65 -0.88
C TYR A 159 -3.79 -13.15 -1.02
N GLU A 160 -4.40 -13.77 -2.02
CA GLU A 160 -4.05 -15.09 -2.51
C GLU A 160 -3.03 -14.96 -3.63
N VAL A 161 -1.82 -15.47 -3.41
CA VAL A 161 -0.75 -15.47 -4.39
C VAL A 161 -0.71 -16.82 -5.10
N LEU A 162 -0.83 -16.79 -6.42
CA LEU A 162 -0.85 -17.97 -7.28
C LEU A 162 0.27 -17.92 -8.31
N ASN A 163 0.83 -19.06 -8.70
CA ASN A 163 1.87 -19.18 -9.73
C ASN A 163 1.38 -19.95 -10.97
N LYS A 164 0.35 -20.79 -10.83
CA LYS A 164 -0.18 -21.61 -11.93
C LYS A 164 -1.70 -21.79 -11.89
N VAL A 165 -2.29 -21.97 -13.07
CA VAL A 165 -3.67 -22.41 -13.27
C VAL A 165 -3.77 -23.91 -12.97
N GLN A 166 -4.84 -24.34 -12.29
CA GLN A 166 -5.05 -25.76 -11.93
C GLN A 166 -6.49 -26.22 -12.15
N GLY A 167 -6.65 -27.52 -12.39
CA GLY A 167 -7.94 -28.20 -12.35
C GLY A 167 -8.95 -27.78 -13.42
N MET A 168 -8.51 -27.63 -14.67
CA MET A 168 -9.44 -27.36 -15.77
C MET A 168 -10.32 -28.59 -16.04
N GLU A 169 -11.62 -28.45 -15.84
CA GLU A 169 -12.64 -29.41 -16.26
C GLU A 169 -13.54 -28.73 -17.30
N VAL A 170 -13.78 -29.44 -18.41
CA VAL A 170 -14.71 -28.98 -19.44
C VAL A 170 -15.90 -29.94 -19.47
N THR A 171 -17.05 -29.44 -19.06
CA THR A 171 -18.31 -30.17 -19.10
C THR A 171 -19.08 -29.82 -20.36
N ASP A 172 -19.51 -30.87 -21.06
CA ASP A 172 -20.40 -30.78 -22.20
C ASP A 172 -21.85 -31.08 -21.75
N PHE A 173 -22.72 -30.08 -21.80
CA PHE A 173 -24.12 -30.25 -21.40
C PHE A 173 -24.91 -31.13 -22.38
N ASN A 174 -24.43 -31.33 -23.63
CA ASN A 174 -25.09 -32.15 -24.65
C ASN A 174 -24.06 -32.84 -25.56
N ILE A 175 -23.71 -34.09 -25.20
CA ILE A 175 -22.81 -34.96 -25.97
C ILE A 175 -23.18 -35.00 -27.47
N ILE A 176 -24.49 -35.00 -27.77
CA ILE A 176 -25.02 -34.97 -29.14
C ILE A 176 -25.75 -33.65 -29.36
N THR A 177 -25.19 -32.77 -30.18
CA THR A 177 -25.82 -31.52 -30.62
C THR A 177 -26.14 -31.61 -32.12
N PRO A 178 -27.39 -31.35 -32.56
CA PRO A 178 -27.73 -31.33 -33.97
C PRO A 178 -26.93 -30.30 -34.76
N THR A 179 -26.69 -30.55 -36.04
CA THR A 179 -26.07 -29.57 -36.94
C THR A 179 -26.87 -28.25 -36.94
N ASN A 180 -26.16 -27.12 -36.98
CA ASN A 180 -26.73 -25.75 -36.91
C ASN A 180 -27.42 -25.39 -35.58
N LYS A 181 -27.02 -26.03 -34.47
CA LYS A 181 -27.41 -25.62 -33.12
C LYS A 181 -26.18 -25.20 -32.32
N THR A 182 -26.35 -24.16 -31.50
CA THR A 182 -25.33 -23.72 -30.54
C THR A 182 -25.09 -24.81 -29.52
N LYS A 183 -23.81 -25.13 -29.30
CA LYS A 183 -23.37 -26.03 -28.25
C LYS A 183 -22.84 -25.20 -27.09
N HIS A 184 -23.22 -25.58 -25.87
CA HIS A 184 -22.76 -24.92 -24.66
C HIS A 184 -21.75 -25.81 -23.96
N PHE A 185 -20.61 -25.22 -23.62
CA PHE A 185 -19.57 -25.82 -22.81
C PHE A 185 -19.49 -25.02 -21.51
N SER A 186 -19.24 -25.71 -20.40
CA SER A 186 -18.80 -25.06 -19.16
C SER A 186 -17.36 -25.47 -18.92
N ALA A 187 -16.47 -24.50 -18.84
CA ALA A 187 -15.14 -24.71 -18.31
C ALA A 187 -15.14 -24.25 -16.85
N SER A 188 -14.67 -25.11 -15.96
CA SER A 188 -14.42 -24.79 -14.55
C SER A 188 -12.94 -24.99 -14.25
N PHE A 189 -12.41 -24.19 -13.33
CA PHE A 189 -11.03 -24.24 -12.88
C PHE A 189 -11.00 -24.39 -11.36
N GLU A 190 -10.06 -25.16 -10.84
CA GLU A 190 -9.80 -25.19 -9.39
C GLU A 190 -9.11 -23.90 -8.95
N THR A 191 -8.20 -23.39 -9.79
CA THR A 191 -7.36 -22.23 -9.47
C THR A 191 -7.14 -21.43 -10.74
N LEU A 192 -7.47 -20.14 -10.69
CA LEU A 192 -7.35 -19.24 -11.83
C LEU A 192 -6.34 -18.13 -11.53
N HIS A 193 -5.21 -18.18 -12.23
CA HIS A 193 -4.14 -17.19 -12.10
C HIS A 193 -4.58 -15.86 -12.75
N PRO A 194 -4.21 -14.67 -12.21
CA PRO A 194 -4.61 -13.37 -12.79
C PRO A 194 -4.18 -13.20 -14.26
N LEU A 195 -3.08 -13.86 -14.65
CA LEU A 195 -2.57 -13.88 -16.03
C LEU A 195 -3.10 -15.06 -16.86
N THR A 196 -4.39 -15.36 -16.80
CA THR A 196 -4.97 -16.51 -17.53
C THR A 196 -5.74 -16.05 -18.76
N CYS A 197 -5.49 -16.73 -19.88
CA CYS A 197 -6.28 -16.65 -21.10
C CYS A 197 -6.72 -18.06 -21.48
N LEU A 198 -8.01 -18.25 -21.69
CA LEU A 198 -8.58 -19.49 -22.21
C LEU A 198 -8.62 -19.41 -23.73
N PHE A 199 -8.09 -20.44 -24.39
CA PHE A 199 -8.11 -20.59 -25.84
C PHE A 199 -8.99 -21.76 -26.24
N VAL A 200 -9.84 -21.54 -27.22
CA VAL A 200 -10.66 -22.59 -27.81
C VAL A 200 -10.38 -22.65 -29.30
N ASN A 201 -9.84 -23.79 -29.75
CA ASN A 201 -9.66 -24.11 -31.15
C ASN A 201 -10.74 -25.12 -31.55
N TRP A 202 -11.65 -24.68 -32.42
CA TRP A 202 -12.78 -25.50 -32.88
C TRP A 202 -12.40 -26.47 -34.00
N ASN A 203 -11.12 -26.51 -34.39
CA ASN A 203 -10.57 -27.33 -35.47
C ASN A 203 -11.21 -27.04 -36.85
N ASP A 204 -11.72 -25.82 -37.03
CA ASP A 204 -12.30 -25.27 -38.26
C ASP A 204 -11.63 -23.93 -38.65
N ASP A 205 -10.36 -23.78 -38.28
CA ASP A 205 -9.54 -22.55 -38.39
C ASP A 205 -10.02 -21.37 -37.54
N THR A 206 -11.10 -21.52 -36.77
CA THR A 206 -11.56 -20.53 -35.78
C THR A 206 -10.79 -20.71 -34.46
N LEU A 207 -10.21 -19.61 -33.98
CA LEU A 207 -9.50 -19.55 -32.71
C LEU A 207 -10.08 -18.43 -31.87
N GLU A 208 -10.71 -18.78 -30.76
CA GLU A 208 -11.32 -17.82 -29.84
C GLU A 208 -10.47 -17.68 -28.57
N CYS A 209 -10.45 -16.47 -28.01
CA CYS A 209 -9.80 -16.18 -26.75
C CYS A 209 -10.73 -15.50 -25.75
N TYR A 210 -10.64 -15.94 -24.49
CA TYR A 210 -11.37 -15.42 -23.34
C TYR A 210 -10.37 -15.08 -22.22
N GLY A 211 -10.55 -13.94 -21.53
CA GLY A 211 -9.63 -13.47 -20.49
C GLY A 211 -9.49 -11.95 -20.50
N GLU A 212 -8.40 -11.42 -19.96
CA GLU A 212 -8.09 -9.98 -20.00
C GLU A 212 -7.56 -9.57 -21.39
N GLU A 213 -8.24 -8.65 -22.08
CA GLU A 213 -7.98 -8.30 -23.49
C GLU A 213 -6.52 -7.97 -23.77
N ALA A 214 -5.98 -6.97 -23.08
CA ALA A 214 -4.62 -6.49 -23.30
C ALA A 214 -3.56 -7.59 -23.08
N LEU A 215 -3.82 -8.50 -22.15
CA LEU A 215 -2.93 -9.62 -21.85
C LEU A 215 -3.03 -10.72 -22.90
N CYS A 216 -4.25 -11.05 -23.30
CA CYS A 216 -4.53 -12.13 -24.23
C CYS A 216 -4.13 -11.80 -25.67
N GLU A 217 -4.40 -10.58 -26.13
CA GLU A 217 -4.00 -10.11 -27.46
C GLU A 217 -2.49 -10.15 -27.66
N ASN A 218 -1.72 -9.71 -26.66
CA ASN A 218 -0.27 -9.68 -26.76
C ASN A 218 0.32 -11.10 -26.85
N LYS A 219 -0.21 -12.02 -26.05
CA LYS A 219 0.30 -13.40 -26.02
C LYS A 219 -0.20 -14.23 -27.21
N PHE A 220 -1.37 -13.89 -27.77
CA PHE A 220 -2.01 -14.65 -28.85
C PHE A 220 -2.68 -13.74 -29.89
N PRO A 221 -1.91 -13.00 -30.70
CA PRO A 221 -2.40 -11.98 -31.62
C PRO A 221 -3.18 -12.53 -32.84
N LYS A 222 -3.40 -13.85 -32.89
CA LYS A 222 -4.13 -14.54 -33.98
C LYS A 222 -5.48 -15.08 -33.55
N ALA A 223 -5.85 -14.93 -32.27
CA ALA A 223 -7.14 -15.35 -31.76
C ALA A 223 -8.12 -14.19 -31.86
N ASP A 224 -9.38 -14.49 -32.19
CA ASP A 224 -10.47 -13.54 -32.11
C ASP A 224 -10.86 -13.38 -30.63
N TYR A 225 -10.69 -12.17 -30.10
CA TYR A 225 -11.03 -11.85 -28.71
C TYR A 225 -12.55 -11.61 -28.58
N ILE A 226 -13.16 -12.23 -27.56
CA ILE A 226 -14.59 -12.12 -27.33
C ILE A 226 -14.86 -11.01 -26.30
N GLU A 227 -15.13 -9.78 -26.78
CA GLU A 227 -15.26 -8.50 -26.02
C GLU A 227 -16.35 -8.45 -24.91
N ASN A 228 -16.98 -9.57 -24.52
CA ASN A 228 -17.97 -9.60 -23.43
C ASN A 228 -17.75 -10.75 -22.44
N SER A 229 -16.56 -11.35 -22.43
CA SER A 229 -16.18 -12.37 -21.45
C SER A 229 -15.37 -11.78 -20.30
N SER A 230 -15.86 -10.67 -19.69
CA SER A 230 -15.33 -10.02 -18.47
C SER A 230 -14.59 -11.02 -17.57
N PRO A 231 -13.45 -10.61 -16.97
CA PRO A 231 -12.30 -11.46 -16.71
C PRO A 231 -12.73 -12.84 -16.22
N LEU A 232 -12.05 -13.87 -16.75
CA LEU A 232 -12.25 -15.23 -16.26
C LEU A 232 -12.23 -15.17 -14.73
N THR A 233 -13.33 -15.57 -14.13
CA THR A 233 -13.56 -15.54 -12.69
C THR A 233 -13.97 -16.95 -12.29
N ASN A 234 -13.56 -17.35 -11.09
CA ASN A 234 -14.10 -18.55 -10.44
C ASN A 234 -15.53 -18.29 -9.95
#